data_AF-U7P760-F1
#
_entry.id   AF-U7P760-F1
#
_cell.length_a   1.000
_cell.length_b   1.000
_cell.length_c   1.000
_cell.angle_alpha   90.00
_cell.angle_beta   90.00
_cell.angle_gamma   90.00
#
_symmetry.space_group_name_H-M   'P 1'
#
loop_
_entity.id
_entity.type
_entity.pdbx_description
1 polymer ?
#
loop_
_entity_poly.entity_id
_entity_poly.type
_entity_poly.pdbx_seq_one_letter_code
_entity_poly.pdbx_strand_id
1 'polypeptide(L)'
;MDKALACLTRLRVGHSKGRPAPNKPCLLLAILCEIQAGHITSPRVAIDDRLIARYHDLYELAAGARREARPWLPLWFLASDRGPDGEAGSLWQPALAPALAEVADQLGAPGSLDQLLKRFDTASLHPALYARLGSEEATREAGALLIARYFAWSPNAQARLHDYLEDAFASGAYEKAPERLKGPEGDSLRQARARSAAFRSLVLEAYDYRCQATSETDPLATVKSDPLTL
;
A
#
# COMPACT_ATOMS: atom_id res chain seq x y z
N MET A 1 8.64 5.17 -23.18
CA MET A 1 8.28 4.33 -22.03
C MET A 1 9.55 3.89 -21.35
N ASP A 2 9.71 4.27 -20.09
CA ASP A 2 10.83 3.84 -19.26
C ASP A 2 10.89 2.31 -19.17
N LYS A 3 12.06 1.72 -19.39
CA LYS A 3 12.25 0.26 -19.34
C LYS A 3 11.94 -0.32 -17.96
N ALA A 4 12.18 0.43 -16.87
CA ALA A 4 11.88 -0.01 -15.52
C ALA A 4 10.37 -0.08 -15.26
N LEU A 5 9.58 0.81 -15.87
CA LEU A 5 8.12 0.85 -15.69
C LEU A 5 7.39 -0.14 -16.61
N ALA A 6 8.05 -0.63 -17.67
CA ALA A 6 7.46 -1.57 -18.62
C ALA A 6 6.87 -2.82 -17.96
N CYS A 7 7.45 -3.29 -16.85
CA CYS A 7 6.96 -4.44 -16.08
C CYS A 7 5.51 -4.26 -15.60
N LEU A 8 5.11 -3.03 -15.26
CA LEU A 8 3.76 -2.70 -14.77
C LEU A 8 2.67 -2.96 -15.81
N THR A 9 3.00 -2.99 -17.10
CA THR A 9 2.02 -3.25 -18.18
C THR A 9 1.79 -4.74 -18.47
N ARG A 10 2.57 -5.61 -17.83
CA ARG A 10 2.64 -7.07 -18.08
C ARG A 10 2.19 -7.90 -16.87
N LEU A 11 1.43 -7.32 -15.95
CA LEU A 11 0.93 -8.01 -14.77
C LEU A 11 0.01 -9.16 -15.19
N ARG A 12 0.20 -10.31 -14.56
CA ARG A 12 -0.65 -11.49 -14.67
C ARG A 12 -1.89 -11.28 -13.81
N VAL A 13 -2.92 -10.71 -14.41
CA VAL A 13 -4.20 -10.42 -13.75
C VAL A 13 -5.26 -11.46 -14.11
N GLY A 14 -6.09 -11.80 -13.13
CA GLY A 14 -7.32 -12.55 -13.40
C GLY A 14 -8.26 -11.74 -14.29
N HIS A 15 -9.22 -12.41 -14.92
CA HIS A 15 -10.24 -11.77 -15.74
C HIS A 15 -11.63 -12.15 -15.26
N SER A 16 -12.54 -11.19 -15.20
CA SER A 16 -13.95 -11.42 -14.89
C SER A 16 -14.80 -10.67 -15.90
N LYS A 17 -15.78 -11.36 -16.51
CA LYS A 17 -16.63 -10.80 -17.58
C LYS A 17 -15.83 -10.11 -18.69
N GLY A 18 -14.67 -10.68 -19.06
CA GLY A 18 -13.77 -10.14 -20.08
C GLY A 18 -12.93 -8.93 -19.66
N ARG A 19 -12.97 -8.52 -18.38
CA ARG A 19 -12.25 -7.35 -17.85
C ARG A 19 -11.10 -7.78 -16.94
N PRO A 20 -9.94 -7.10 -17.00
CA PRO A 20 -8.86 -7.28 -16.03
C PRO A 20 -9.35 -7.08 -14.59
N ALA A 21 -8.93 -7.96 -13.68
CA ALA A 21 -9.26 -7.84 -12.27
C ALA A 21 -8.49 -6.67 -11.63
N PRO A 22 -9.14 -5.84 -10.81
CA PRO A 22 -8.55 -4.63 -10.23
C PRO A 22 -7.49 -4.91 -9.15
N ASN A 23 -7.46 -6.12 -8.57
CA ASN A 23 -6.66 -6.46 -7.39
C ASN A 23 -5.18 -6.03 -7.48
N LYS A 24 -4.40 -6.59 -8.41
CA LYS A 24 -2.96 -6.27 -8.50
C LYS A 24 -2.70 -4.81 -8.89
N PRO A 25 -3.39 -4.24 -9.90
CA PRO A 25 -3.24 -2.82 -10.22
C PRO A 25 -3.54 -1.90 -9.04
N CYS A 26 -4.62 -2.12 -8.29
CA CYS A 26 -4.96 -1.31 -7.11
C CYS A 26 -3.92 -1.44 -5.99
N LEU A 27 -3.33 -2.62 -5.76
CA LEU A 27 -2.24 -2.78 -4.80
C LEU A 27 -1.00 -1.97 -5.20
N LEU A 28 -0.61 -2.02 -6.47
CA LEU A 28 0.52 -1.24 -6.95
C LEU A 28 0.24 0.27 -6.87
N LEU A 29 -0.96 0.72 -7.23
CA LEU A 29 -1.38 2.11 -7.07
C LEU A 29 -1.30 2.56 -5.59
N ALA A 30 -1.67 1.68 -4.64
CA ALA A 30 -1.53 1.97 -3.22
C ALA A 30 -0.06 2.15 -2.82
N ILE A 31 0.81 1.24 -3.26
CA ILE A 31 2.27 1.32 -3.02
C ILE A 31 2.85 2.63 -3.59
N LEU A 32 2.44 3.04 -4.80
CA LEU A 32 2.87 4.31 -5.39
C LEU A 32 2.55 5.51 -4.50
N CYS A 33 1.33 5.56 -3.97
CA CYS A 33 0.92 6.61 -3.05
C CYS A 33 1.72 6.59 -1.75
N GLU A 34 1.99 5.42 -1.18
CA GLU A 34 2.78 5.31 0.07
C GLU A 34 4.26 5.68 -0.12
N ILE A 35 4.84 5.40 -1.30
CA ILE A 35 6.18 5.92 -1.68
C ILE A 35 6.14 7.45 -1.80
N GLN A 36 5.10 8.01 -2.44
CA GLN A 36 4.97 9.45 -2.63
C GLN A 36 4.65 10.22 -1.35
N ALA A 37 3.95 9.60 -0.40
CA ALA A 37 3.73 10.13 0.94
C ALA A 37 4.93 9.95 1.88
N GLY A 38 5.88 9.06 1.53
CA GLY A 38 7.11 8.88 2.28
C GLY A 38 7.02 7.86 3.41
N HIS A 39 5.96 7.05 3.44
CA HIS A 39 5.81 5.95 4.39
C HIS A 39 6.60 4.71 3.94
N ILE A 40 6.77 4.52 2.63
CA ILE A 40 7.71 3.53 2.08
C ILE A 40 8.99 4.26 1.68
N THR A 41 10.03 4.11 2.49
CA THR A 41 11.34 4.77 2.32
C THR A 41 12.45 3.83 1.88
N SER A 42 12.15 2.53 1.72
CA SER A 42 13.06 1.53 1.19
C SER A 42 12.32 0.56 0.24
N PRO A 43 13.01 -0.29 -0.53
CA PRO A 43 12.36 -1.34 -1.31
C PRO A 43 11.51 -2.31 -0.47
N ARG A 44 11.76 -2.41 0.85
CA ARG A 44 10.97 -3.22 1.76
C ARG A 44 9.67 -2.48 2.12
N VAL A 45 8.56 -3.10 1.76
CA VAL A 45 7.18 -2.65 2.00
C VAL A 45 6.61 -3.44 3.17
N ALA A 46 6.14 -2.73 4.19
CA ALA A 46 5.35 -3.32 5.27
C ALA A 46 3.89 -3.50 4.84
N ILE A 47 3.26 -4.59 5.27
CA ILE A 47 1.85 -4.90 5.03
C ILE A 47 1.09 -4.49 6.28
N ASP A 48 0.88 -3.18 6.42
CA ASP A 48 0.20 -2.57 7.55
C ASP A 48 -1.23 -2.11 7.19
N ASP A 49 -1.97 -1.68 8.21
CA ASP A 49 -3.35 -1.22 8.06
C ASP A 49 -3.46 -0.01 7.11
N ARG A 50 -2.42 0.83 7.03
CA ARG A 50 -2.35 1.99 6.14
C ARG A 50 -2.33 1.55 4.68
N LEU A 51 -1.44 0.64 4.30
CA LEU A 51 -1.38 0.09 2.95
C LEU A 51 -2.69 -0.63 2.59
N ILE A 52 -3.24 -1.40 3.53
CA ILE A 52 -4.50 -2.15 3.33
C ILE A 52 -5.68 -1.20 3.14
N ALA A 53 -5.80 -0.15 3.96
CA ALA A 53 -6.85 0.86 3.83
C ALA A 53 -6.78 1.56 2.47
N ARG A 54 -5.58 1.97 2.04
CA ARG A 54 -5.39 2.62 0.75
C ARG A 54 -5.72 1.70 -0.42
N TYR A 55 -5.34 0.43 -0.33
CA TYR A 55 -5.73 -0.59 -1.30
C TYR A 55 -7.26 -0.68 -1.44
N HIS A 56 -7.98 -0.71 -0.31
CA HIS A 56 -9.43 -0.79 -0.33
C HIS A 56 -10.09 0.44 -0.96
N ASP A 57 -9.58 1.65 -0.70
CA ASP A 57 -10.07 2.89 -1.31
C ASP A 57 -9.92 2.85 -2.84
N LEU A 58 -8.74 2.49 -3.32
CA LEU A 58 -8.46 2.37 -4.75
C LEU A 58 -9.29 1.25 -5.41
N TYR A 59 -9.48 0.13 -4.72
CA TYR A 59 -10.32 -0.96 -5.21
C TYR A 59 -11.79 -0.51 -5.33
N GLU A 60 -12.30 0.19 -4.34
CA GLU A 60 -13.67 0.72 -4.34
C GLU A 60 -13.88 1.72 -5.48
N LEU A 61 -12.93 2.63 -5.72
CA LEU A 61 -12.99 3.55 -6.85
C LEU A 61 -12.99 2.83 -8.21
N ALA A 62 -12.21 1.75 -8.32
CA ALA A 62 -12.09 0.97 -9.54
C ALA A 62 -13.30 0.07 -9.82
N ALA A 63 -13.78 -0.64 -8.79
CA ALA A 63 -14.74 -1.73 -8.91
C ALA A 63 -16.15 -1.39 -8.40
N GLY A 64 -16.30 -0.35 -7.59
CA GLY A 64 -17.56 0.04 -6.95
C GLY A 64 -18.01 -0.86 -5.81
N ALA A 65 -17.17 -1.79 -5.35
CA ALA A 65 -17.54 -2.81 -4.36
C ALA A 65 -16.40 -3.09 -3.36
N ARG A 66 -16.23 -2.22 -2.36
CA ARG A 66 -15.17 -2.32 -1.33
C ARG A 66 -15.12 -3.69 -0.65
N ARG A 67 -16.30 -4.28 -0.37
CA ARG A 67 -16.45 -5.57 0.35
C ARG A 67 -15.94 -6.77 -0.44
N GLU A 68 -15.80 -6.65 -1.76
CA GLU A 68 -15.26 -7.72 -2.61
C GLU A 68 -13.73 -7.72 -2.67
N ALA A 69 -13.10 -6.66 -2.16
CA ALA A 69 -11.66 -6.53 -2.19
C ALA A 69 -11.01 -7.57 -1.25
N ARG A 70 -10.08 -8.36 -1.81
CA ARG A 70 -9.35 -9.40 -1.07
C ARG A 70 -7.85 -9.10 -1.09
N PRO A 71 -7.33 -8.23 -0.21
CA PRO A 71 -5.94 -7.72 -0.28
C PRO A 71 -4.86 -8.81 -0.22
N TRP A 72 -5.14 -9.92 0.46
CA TRP A 72 -4.19 -11.03 0.56
C TRP A 72 -3.91 -11.71 -0.79
N LEU A 73 -4.83 -11.64 -1.75
CA LEU A 73 -4.64 -12.24 -3.08
C LEU A 73 -3.59 -11.49 -3.92
N PRO A 74 -3.69 -10.16 -4.17
CA PRO A 74 -2.65 -9.46 -4.89
C PRO A 74 -1.32 -9.47 -4.12
N LEU A 75 -1.32 -9.38 -2.79
CA LEU A 75 -0.08 -9.49 -1.99
C LEU A 75 0.64 -10.82 -2.19
N TRP A 76 -0.10 -11.92 -2.34
CA TRP A 76 0.47 -13.24 -2.63
C TRP A 76 0.89 -13.38 -4.09
N PHE A 77 -0.01 -13.11 -5.04
CA PHE A 77 0.19 -13.42 -6.46
C PHE A 77 1.08 -12.42 -7.20
N LEU A 78 1.38 -11.26 -6.63
CA LEU A 78 2.34 -10.31 -7.22
C LEU A 78 3.75 -10.90 -7.26
N ALA A 79 4.06 -11.87 -6.40
CA ALA A 79 5.34 -12.57 -6.39
C ALA A 79 5.62 -13.38 -7.68
N SER A 80 4.57 -13.68 -8.46
CA SER A 80 4.69 -14.37 -9.74
C SER A 80 4.84 -13.40 -10.94
N ASP A 81 4.79 -12.09 -10.70
CA ASP A 81 4.99 -11.08 -11.74
C ASP A 81 6.47 -10.77 -11.93
N ARG A 82 6.88 -10.55 -13.17
CA ARG A 82 8.29 -10.30 -13.52
C ARG A 82 8.63 -8.82 -13.34
N GLY A 83 9.79 -8.56 -12.75
CA GLY A 83 10.33 -7.22 -12.56
C GLY A 83 10.93 -6.61 -13.84
N PRO A 84 11.57 -5.43 -13.73
CA PRO A 84 12.32 -4.76 -14.80
C PRO A 84 13.34 -5.66 -15.50
N ASP A 85 14.04 -6.49 -14.74
CA ASP A 85 15.18 -7.30 -15.22
C ASP A 85 14.74 -8.56 -16.01
N GLY A 86 13.44 -8.74 -16.24
CA GLY A 86 12.90 -9.79 -17.09
C GLY A 86 12.74 -11.14 -16.37
N GLU A 87 13.31 -12.22 -16.93
CA GLU A 87 13.08 -13.59 -16.45
C GLU A 87 13.71 -13.88 -15.08
N ALA A 88 14.74 -13.11 -14.70
CA ALA A 88 15.57 -13.40 -13.53
C ALA A 88 15.02 -12.81 -12.20
N GLY A 89 14.22 -11.74 -12.26
CA GLY A 89 13.79 -11.01 -11.06
C GLY A 89 12.27 -10.97 -10.90
N SER A 90 11.78 -11.33 -9.71
CA SER A 90 10.37 -11.09 -9.36
C SER A 90 10.13 -9.62 -9.01
N LEU A 91 8.98 -9.10 -9.43
CA LEU A 91 8.49 -7.76 -9.10
C LEU A 91 8.33 -7.57 -7.59
N TRP A 92 7.98 -8.64 -6.88
CA TRP A 92 7.59 -8.65 -5.47
C TRP A 92 8.15 -9.88 -4.78
N GLN A 93 8.87 -9.68 -3.67
CA GLN A 93 9.58 -10.75 -2.98
C GLN A 93 9.12 -10.81 -1.51
N PRO A 94 8.14 -11.67 -1.18
CA PRO A 94 7.69 -11.86 0.20
C PRO A 94 8.84 -12.26 1.12
N ALA A 95 8.94 -11.63 2.28
CA ALA A 95 9.89 -12.03 3.32
C ALA A 95 9.29 -13.19 4.14
N LEU A 96 9.30 -14.39 3.56
CA LEU A 96 8.80 -15.59 4.21
C LEU A 96 9.61 -15.92 5.48
N ALA A 97 8.92 -16.37 6.52
CA ALA A 97 9.59 -16.97 7.68
C ALA A 97 10.51 -18.13 7.22
N PRO A 98 11.69 -18.33 7.81
CA PRO A 98 12.65 -19.35 7.36
C PRO A 98 12.05 -20.76 7.21
N ALA A 99 11.21 -21.17 8.17
CA ALA A 99 10.52 -22.46 8.15
C ALA A 99 9.55 -22.63 6.96
N LEU A 100 9.05 -21.53 6.39
CA LEU A 100 8.15 -21.53 5.24
C LEU A 100 8.90 -21.36 3.91
N ALA A 101 10.10 -20.78 3.94
CA ALA A 101 10.91 -20.57 2.74
C ALA A 101 11.29 -21.90 2.06
N GLU A 102 11.55 -22.95 2.83
CA GLU A 102 11.90 -24.29 2.31
C GLU A 102 10.75 -24.98 1.58
N VAL A 103 9.50 -24.59 1.88
CA VAL A 103 8.29 -25.20 1.31
C VAL A 103 7.46 -24.21 0.49
N ALA A 104 8.04 -23.07 0.12
CA ALA A 104 7.32 -21.96 -0.50
C ALA A 104 6.53 -22.38 -1.75
N ASP A 105 7.13 -23.22 -2.61
CA ASP A 105 6.49 -23.72 -3.84
C ASP A 105 5.31 -24.67 -3.59
N GLN A 106 5.21 -25.21 -2.37
CA GLN A 106 4.13 -26.11 -1.95
C GLN A 106 3.00 -25.33 -1.25
N LEU A 107 3.21 -24.06 -0.91
CA LEU A 107 2.20 -23.24 -0.26
C LEU A 107 1.13 -22.81 -1.27
N GLY A 108 -0.10 -23.26 -1.04
CA GLY A 108 -1.27 -22.69 -1.71
C GLY A 108 -1.52 -21.24 -1.29
N ALA A 109 -2.27 -20.49 -2.11
CA ALA A 109 -2.64 -19.11 -1.77
C ALA A 109 -3.40 -19.03 -0.42
N PRO A 110 -3.14 -18.00 0.40
CA PRO A 110 -3.82 -17.84 1.69
C PRO A 110 -5.31 -17.54 1.49
N GLY A 111 -6.13 -17.98 2.45
CA GLY A 111 -7.57 -17.76 2.45
C GLY A 111 -8.01 -16.43 3.08
N SER A 112 -7.13 -15.77 3.82
CA SER A 112 -7.40 -14.50 4.51
C SER A 112 -6.13 -13.66 4.68
N LEU A 113 -6.30 -12.40 5.10
CA LEU A 113 -5.19 -11.52 5.47
C LEU A 113 -4.40 -12.07 6.67
N ASP A 114 -5.06 -12.51 7.73
CA ASP A 114 -4.38 -13.13 8.89
C ASP A 114 -3.53 -14.33 8.49
N GLN A 115 -4.01 -15.16 7.56
CA GLN A 115 -3.24 -16.30 7.07
C GLN A 115 -2.03 -15.88 6.23
N LEU A 116 -2.12 -14.76 5.50
CA LEU A 116 -0.99 -14.16 4.79
C LEU A 116 0.05 -13.63 5.78
N LEU A 117 -0.38 -12.83 6.77
CA LEU A 117 0.50 -12.17 7.74
C LEU A 117 1.26 -13.16 8.62
N LYS A 118 0.68 -14.35 8.90
CA LYS A 118 1.40 -15.47 9.54
C LYS A 118 2.54 -16.03 8.69
N ARG A 119 2.58 -15.75 7.38
CA ARG A 119 3.62 -16.21 6.45
C ARG A 119 4.66 -15.13 6.19
N PHE A 120 4.19 -13.91 5.96
CA PHE A 120 5.00 -12.70 5.82
C PHE A 120 4.16 -11.45 6.07
N ASP A 121 4.76 -10.49 6.77
CA ASP A 121 4.23 -9.15 7.03
C ASP A 121 4.97 -8.06 6.23
N THR A 122 6.06 -8.43 5.57
CA THR A 122 6.86 -7.55 4.72
C THR A 122 7.21 -8.23 3.41
N ALA A 123 7.43 -7.42 2.38
CA ALA A 123 7.92 -7.89 1.09
C ALA A 123 8.81 -6.82 0.44
N SER A 124 9.72 -7.24 -0.43
CA SER A 124 10.58 -6.33 -1.17
C SER A 124 10.02 -6.08 -2.57
N LEU A 125 9.80 -4.82 -2.92
CA LEU A 125 9.60 -4.39 -4.30
C LEU A 125 10.94 -4.51 -5.05
N HIS A 126 10.89 -4.86 -6.32
CA HIS A 126 12.09 -4.98 -7.14
C HIS A 126 12.94 -3.68 -7.07
N PRO A 127 14.23 -3.74 -6.69
CA PRO A 127 15.04 -2.55 -6.40
C PRO A 127 15.13 -1.55 -7.56
N ALA A 128 15.28 -2.03 -8.80
CA ALA A 128 15.30 -1.17 -9.99
C ALA A 128 13.98 -0.41 -10.22
N LEU A 129 12.83 -1.03 -9.89
CA LEU A 129 11.55 -0.36 -9.96
C LEU A 129 11.45 0.67 -8.82
N TYR A 130 11.75 0.26 -7.58
CA TYR A 130 11.70 1.16 -6.42
C TYR A 130 12.56 2.41 -6.62
N ALA A 131 13.81 2.24 -7.08
CA ALA A 131 14.72 3.34 -7.36
C ALA A 131 14.12 4.34 -8.35
N ARG A 132 13.39 3.85 -9.36
CA ARG A 132 12.74 4.72 -10.34
C ARG A 132 11.54 5.47 -9.75
N LEU A 133 10.77 4.81 -8.89
CA LEU A 133 9.59 5.37 -8.21
C LEU A 133 9.95 6.44 -7.14
N GLY A 134 11.23 6.64 -6.83
CA GLY A 134 11.65 7.78 -6.00
C GLY A 134 11.34 9.15 -6.62
N SER A 135 11.22 9.22 -7.96
CA SER A 135 10.81 10.44 -8.67
C SER A 135 9.28 10.60 -8.69
N GLU A 136 8.81 11.82 -8.43
CA GLU A 136 7.39 12.16 -8.57
C GLU A 136 6.90 11.97 -10.02
N GLU A 137 7.67 12.42 -11.01
CA GLU A 137 7.35 12.26 -12.43
C GLU A 137 7.22 10.78 -12.81
N ALA A 138 8.17 9.95 -12.40
CA ALA A 138 8.15 8.52 -12.70
C ALA A 138 7.00 7.79 -11.99
N THR A 139 6.62 8.23 -10.79
CA THR A 139 5.47 7.68 -10.07
C THR A 139 4.15 8.05 -10.73
N ARG A 140 4.02 9.30 -11.21
CA ARG A 140 2.86 9.72 -12.01
C ARG A 140 2.77 8.94 -13.31
N GLU A 141 3.88 8.72 -14.01
CA GLU A 141 3.93 7.87 -15.21
C GLU A 141 3.50 6.43 -14.88
N ALA A 142 4.02 5.85 -13.79
CA ALA A 142 3.66 4.50 -13.35
C ALA A 142 2.16 4.37 -13.06
N GLY A 143 1.58 5.34 -12.36
CA GLY A 143 0.14 5.41 -12.08
C GLY A 143 -0.68 5.48 -13.37
N ALA A 144 -0.30 6.37 -14.29
CA ALA A 144 -0.97 6.50 -15.58
C ALA A 144 -0.89 5.23 -16.43
N LEU A 145 0.27 4.54 -16.44
CA LEU A 145 0.44 3.27 -17.14
C LEU A 145 -0.47 2.17 -16.58
N LEU A 146 -0.57 2.04 -15.25
CA LEU A 146 -1.47 1.09 -14.60
C LEU A 146 -2.93 1.41 -14.93
N ILE A 147 -3.33 2.68 -14.82
CA ILE A 147 -4.71 3.12 -15.08
C ILE A 147 -5.10 2.89 -16.54
N ALA A 148 -4.25 3.32 -17.47
CA ALA A 148 -4.47 3.14 -18.90
C ALA A 148 -4.56 1.67 -19.29
N ARG A 149 -3.70 0.80 -18.72
CA ARG A 149 -3.64 -0.61 -19.11
C ARG A 149 -4.79 -1.45 -18.57
N TYR A 150 -5.10 -1.35 -17.29
CA TYR A 150 -6.00 -2.30 -16.63
C TYR A 150 -7.43 -1.79 -16.47
N PHE A 151 -7.66 -0.50 -16.71
CA PHE A 151 -8.97 0.14 -16.51
C PHE A 151 -9.52 0.80 -17.79
N ALA A 152 -8.92 0.55 -18.96
CA ALA A 152 -9.39 1.06 -20.26
C ALA A 152 -10.86 0.77 -20.56
N TRP A 153 -11.44 -0.27 -19.94
CA TRP A 153 -12.84 -0.65 -20.11
C TRP A 153 -13.83 0.29 -19.39
N SER A 154 -13.37 1.20 -18.52
CA SER A 154 -14.21 2.14 -17.80
C SER A 154 -13.55 3.52 -17.69
N PRO A 155 -13.90 4.46 -18.58
CA PRO A 155 -13.41 5.83 -18.51
C PRO A 155 -13.74 6.52 -17.18
N ASN A 156 -14.88 6.17 -16.57
CA ASN A 156 -15.26 6.68 -15.25
C ASN A 156 -14.31 6.16 -14.14
N ALA A 157 -13.98 4.87 -14.16
CA ALA A 157 -12.98 4.33 -13.21
C ALA A 157 -11.61 4.98 -13.42
N GLN A 158 -11.20 5.20 -14.68
CA GLN A 158 -9.94 5.90 -14.97
C GLN A 158 -9.93 7.33 -14.39
N ALA A 159 -10.98 8.11 -14.65
CA ALA A 159 -11.10 9.47 -14.13
C ALA A 159 -11.02 9.49 -12.60
N ARG A 160 -11.80 8.66 -11.91
CA ARG A 160 -11.77 8.57 -10.44
C ARG A 160 -10.42 8.17 -9.87
N LEU A 161 -9.74 7.21 -10.51
CA LEU A 161 -8.41 6.79 -10.08
C LEU A 161 -7.37 7.89 -10.32
N HIS A 162 -7.44 8.60 -11.45
CA HIS A 162 -6.58 9.75 -11.71
C HIS A 162 -6.79 10.87 -10.69
N ASP A 163 -8.04 11.25 -10.42
CA ASP A 163 -8.38 12.26 -9.43
C ASP A 163 -7.86 11.87 -8.04
N TYR A 164 -8.03 10.60 -7.64
CA TYR A 164 -7.52 10.11 -6.36
C TYR A 164 -5.99 10.18 -6.28
N LEU A 165 -5.26 9.75 -7.33
CA LEU A 165 -3.80 9.84 -7.34
C LEU A 165 -3.31 11.29 -7.28
N GLU A 166 -3.98 12.19 -8.01
CA GLU A 166 -3.68 13.62 -8.01
C GLU A 166 -3.83 14.25 -6.63
N ASP A 167 -4.87 13.87 -5.88
CA ASP A 167 -5.09 14.32 -4.51
C ASP A 167 -4.10 13.65 -3.53
N ALA A 168 -3.86 12.35 -3.67
CA ALA A 168 -2.95 11.59 -2.83
C ALA A 168 -1.49 12.07 -2.95
N PHE A 169 -1.00 12.35 -4.17
CA PHE A 169 0.35 12.87 -4.38
C PHE A 169 0.48 14.30 -3.87
N ALA A 170 -0.55 15.13 -4.04
CA ALA A 170 -0.56 16.48 -3.48
C ALA A 170 -0.52 16.46 -1.93
N SER A 171 -1.30 15.60 -1.29
CA SER A 171 -1.25 15.38 0.17
C SER A 171 0.10 14.86 0.62
N GLY A 172 0.63 13.84 -0.06
CA GLY A 172 1.91 13.22 0.26
C GLY A 172 3.09 14.19 0.23
N ALA A 173 3.06 15.20 -0.66
CA ALA A 173 4.08 16.25 -0.70
C ALA A 173 4.10 17.12 0.58
N TYR A 174 2.96 17.27 1.27
CA TYR A 174 2.90 17.93 2.58
C TYR A 174 3.27 16.96 3.72
N GLU A 175 2.94 15.67 3.61
CA GLU A 175 3.32 14.65 4.60
C GLU A 175 4.85 14.50 4.70
N LYS A 176 5.56 14.54 3.55
CA LYS A 176 7.04 14.54 3.49
C LYS A 176 7.71 15.80 4.02
N ALA A 177 6.97 16.91 4.12
CA ALA A 177 7.49 18.21 4.48
C ALA A 177 6.55 18.91 5.48
N PRO A 178 6.42 18.37 6.73
CA PRO A 178 5.44 18.87 7.71
C PRO A 178 5.62 20.35 8.06
N GLU A 179 6.81 20.92 7.91
CA GLU A 179 7.08 22.34 8.07
C GLU A 179 6.24 23.21 7.12
N ARG A 180 5.83 22.67 5.97
CA ARG A 180 4.97 23.33 4.98
C ARG A 180 3.49 23.34 5.36
N LEU A 181 3.09 22.60 6.41
CA LEU A 181 1.72 22.63 6.93
C LEU A 181 1.36 23.99 7.54
N LYS A 182 2.35 24.79 7.95
CA LYS A 182 2.16 26.16 8.43
C LYS A 182 1.93 27.18 7.30
N GLY A 183 1.56 26.70 6.11
CA GLY A 183 1.65 27.41 4.83
C GLY A 183 1.08 28.83 4.81
N PRO A 184 1.56 29.68 3.89
CA PRO A 184 1.23 31.10 3.85
C PRO A 184 -0.26 31.37 3.59
N GLU A 185 -0.70 32.58 3.92
CA GLU A 185 -1.99 33.10 3.48
C GLU A 185 -1.98 33.21 1.94
N GLY A 186 -2.87 32.48 1.25
CA GLY A 186 -2.96 32.50 -0.22
C GLY A 186 -2.99 31.14 -0.93
N ASP A 187 -3.09 30.01 -0.21
CA ASP A 187 -3.27 28.69 -0.82
C ASP A 187 -4.48 28.66 -1.77
N SER A 188 -4.30 28.04 -2.94
CA SER A 188 -5.43 27.64 -3.77
C SER A 188 -6.33 26.65 -3.01
N LEU A 189 -7.60 26.55 -3.38
CA LEU A 189 -8.53 25.58 -2.78
C LEU A 189 -8.00 24.14 -2.79
N ARG A 190 -7.26 23.76 -3.83
CA ARG A 190 -6.64 22.43 -3.96
C ARG A 190 -5.48 22.25 -2.98
N GLN A 191 -4.60 23.24 -2.84
CA GLN A 191 -3.50 23.20 -1.86
C GLN A 191 -4.02 23.16 -0.43
N ALA A 192 -5.05 23.95 -0.11
CA ALA A 192 -5.68 23.93 1.20
C ALA A 192 -6.25 22.54 1.55
N ARG A 193 -6.92 21.89 0.59
CA ARG A 193 -7.44 20.52 0.77
C ARG A 193 -6.34 19.49 0.97
N ALA A 194 -5.29 19.52 0.14
CA ALA A 194 -4.14 18.62 0.26
C ALA A 194 -3.43 18.78 1.61
N ARG A 195 -3.21 20.02 2.05
CA ARG A 195 -2.63 20.35 3.36
C ARG A 195 -3.48 19.84 4.51
N SER A 196 -4.80 20.02 4.45
CA SER A 196 -5.73 19.50 5.47
C SER A 196 -5.80 17.97 5.48
N ALA A 197 -5.67 17.30 4.33
CA ALA A 197 -5.57 15.85 4.26
C ALA A 197 -4.28 15.33 4.93
N ALA A 198 -3.14 15.93 4.58
CA ALA A 198 -1.84 15.61 5.17
C ALA A 198 -1.82 15.82 6.69
N PHE A 199 -2.33 16.97 7.16
CA PHE A 199 -2.44 17.25 8.59
C PHE A 199 -3.26 16.18 9.33
N ARG A 200 -4.43 15.80 8.80
CA ARG A 200 -5.26 14.74 9.40
C ARG A 200 -4.53 13.40 9.45
N SER A 201 -3.82 13.03 8.38
CA SER A 201 -3.06 11.78 8.33
C SER A 201 -1.96 11.76 9.39
N LEU A 202 -1.14 12.81 9.46
CA LEU A 202 -0.05 12.93 10.43
C LEU A 202 -0.54 12.97 11.89
N VAL A 203 -1.68 13.62 12.13
CA VAL A 203 -2.30 13.64 13.46
C VAL A 203 -2.77 12.24 13.85
N LEU A 204 -3.51 11.53 12.99
CA LEU A 204 -3.99 10.18 13.28
C LEU A 204 -2.82 9.23 13.56
N GLU A 205 -1.78 9.28 12.74
CA GLU A 205 -0.56 8.50 12.94
C GLU A 205 0.07 8.79 14.32
N ALA A 206 0.20 10.06 14.70
CA ALA A 206 0.71 10.44 16.01
C ALA A 206 -0.17 9.97 17.18
N TYR A 207 -1.49 9.80 16.97
CA TYR A 207 -2.40 9.24 17.98
C TYR A 207 -2.29 7.72 18.08
N ASP A 208 -2.19 7.00 16.95
CA ASP A 208 -2.01 5.54 16.93
C ASP A 208 -0.73 5.12 17.69
N TYR A 209 0.36 5.89 17.53
CA TYR A 209 1.59 5.69 18.31
C TYR A 209 1.42 5.89 19.82
N ARG A 210 0.54 6.81 20.26
CA ARG A 210 0.30 7.03 21.69
C ARG A 210 -0.55 5.94 22.32
N CYS A 211 -1.49 5.36 21.57
CA CYS A 211 -2.30 4.24 22.05
C CYS A 211 -1.47 2.97 22.25
N GLN A 212 -0.43 2.73 21.44
CA GLN A 212 0.50 1.60 21.63
C GLN A 212 1.47 1.81 22.81
N ALA A 213 1.92 3.04 23.07
CA ALA A 213 2.83 3.34 24.18
C ALA A 213 2.18 3.21 25.58
N THR A 214 0.85 3.29 25.67
CA THR A 214 0.12 3.16 26.95
C THR A 214 -0.24 1.72 27.33
N SER A 215 -0.02 0.74 26.46
CA SER A 215 -0.29 -0.69 26.77
C SER A 215 0.92 -1.46 27.32
N GLU A 216 2.09 -0.82 27.43
CA GLU A 216 3.33 -1.51 27.80
C GLU A 216 4.01 -0.81 28.99
N THR A 217 3.38 -0.86 30.18
CA THR A 217 4.01 -1.08 31.51
C THR A 217 3.02 -0.78 32.65
N ASP A 218 2.62 -1.83 33.38
CA ASP A 218 2.61 -1.75 34.85
C ASP A 218 2.90 -3.14 35.45
N PRO A 219 4.15 -3.45 35.82
CA PRO A 219 4.48 -4.65 36.57
C PRO A 219 4.65 -4.25 38.04
N LEU A 220 3.58 -4.08 38.82
CA LEU A 220 3.62 -4.10 40.29
C LEU A 220 2.22 -3.98 40.91
N ALA A 221 1.57 -5.12 41.16
CA ALA A 221 0.63 -5.24 42.28
C ALA A 221 0.48 -6.71 42.71
N THR A 222 1.58 -7.30 43.19
CA THR A 222 1.49 -8.41 44.12
C THR A 222 1.08 -7.84 45.47
N VAL A 223 -0.18 -7.96 45.87
CA VAL A 223 -0.56 -7.94 47.28
C VAL A 223 -1.52 -9.10 47.53
N LYS A 224 -1.00 -10.10 48.24
CA LYS A 224 -1.75 -11.14 48.93
C LYS A 224 -2.75 -10.49 49.89
N SER A 225 -3.99 -10.95 49.87
CA SER A 225 -4.88 -10.88 51.04
C SER A 225 -5.39 -12.28 51.34
N ASP A 226 -5.01 -12.76 52.52
CA ASP A 226 -5.42 -14.03 53.12
C ASP A 226 -6.94 -14.10 53.37
N PRO A 227 -7.52 -15.32 53.45
CA PRO A 227 -8.92 -15.52 53.75
C PRO A 227 -9.14 -15.48 55.27
N LEU A 228 -10.09 -14.65 55.73
CA LEU A 228 -10.62 -14.75 57.08
C LEU A 228 -12.04 -15.33 57.08
N THR A 229 -12.08 -16.49 57.72
CA THR A 229 -13.20 -17.26 58.25
C THR A 229 -14.06 -16.44 59.22
N LEU A 230 -15.37 -16.41 58.98
CA LEU A 230 -16.54 -16.58 59.86
C LEU A 230 -17.73 -15.73 59.40
#